data_AF-A0A7W6J4T4-F1
#
_entry.id   AF-A0A7W6J4T4-F1
#
_cell.length_a   1.000
_cell.length_b   1.000
_cell.length_c   1.000
_cell.angle_alpha   90.00
_cell.angle_beta   90.00
_cell.angle_gamma   90.00
#
_symmetry.space_group_name_H-M   'P 1'
#
loop_
_entity.id
_entity.type
_entity.pdbx_description
1 polymer ?
#
loop_
_entity_poly.entity_id
_entity_poly.type
_entity_poly.pdbx_seq_one_letter_code
_entity_poly.pdbx_strand_id
1 'polypeptide(L)'
;MYQLTVGDIHATIHSGRSVATDFMIDIETLGTRAGCAILSIGAVSFDPRAPFSLEHQEMSLETQFFARIDLQTCVDRGLFVDPKTEAWWQQQSDEARAEAFGGKADLRDALTALSSWMSTAAPGDECGTTSARVWSHGMDFDQPILNHAYAACGLQKPWAYNAGRDTRTVLDLGGVQHKGVLHRAVDDCLAQISAVRRAFDNLGLSEMKKVAA
;
A
#
# COMPACT_ATOMS: atom_id res chain seq x y z
N MET A 1 -8.70 17.56 8.00
CA MET A 1 -8.38 16.12 8.13
C MET A 1 -9.70 15.40 8.38
N TYR A 2 -10.01 14.40 7.56
CA TYR A 2 -11.15 13.51 7.73
C TYR A 2 -10.61 12.12 8.07
N GLN A 3 -11.10 11.53 9.15
CA GLN A 3 -10.79 10.15 9.54
C GLN A 3 -12.06 9.32 9.46
N LEU A 4 -11.99 8.19 8.77
CA LEU A 4 -13.03 7.17 8.71
C LEU A 4 -12.48 5.90 9.34
N THR A 5 -13.20 5.36 10.32
CA THR A 5 -12.90 4.04 10.90
C THR A 5 -14.19 3.24 10.92
N VAL A 6 -14.18 2.07 10.27
CA VAL A 6 -15.29 1.12 10.24
C VAL A 6 -14.71 -0.26 10.55
N GLY A 7 -14.92 -0.73 11.79
CA GLY A 7 -14.29 -1.96 12.28
C GLY A 7 -12.76 -1.87 12.19
N ASP A 8 -12.15 -2.84 11.49
CA ASP A 8 -10.70 -2.91 11.24
C ASP A 8 -10.23 -2.17 9.99
N ILE A 9 -11.08 -1.34 9.38
CA ILE A 9 -10.73 -0.48 8.25
C ILE A 9 -10.54 0.95 8.78
N HIS A 10 -9.36 1.52 8.52
CA HIS A 10 -8.98 2.86 8.90
C HIS A 10 -8.51 3.65 7.67
N ALA A 11 -9.06 4.84 7.46
CA ALA A 11 -8.68 5.72 6.37
C ALA A 11 -8.59 7.18 6.87
N THR A 12 -7.51 7.88 6.53
CA THR A 12 -7.31 9.29 6.86
C THR A 12 -7.06 10.08 5.59
N ILE A 13 -7.76 11.20 5.40
CA ILE A 13 -7.61 12.13 4.27
C ILE A 13 -7.33 13.55 4.80
N HIS A 14 -6.23 14.15 4.36
CA HIS A 14 -5.88 15.52 4.69
C HIS A 14 -6.41 16.51 3.63
N SER A 15 -7.50 17.22 3.95
CA SER A 15 -8.06 18.30 3.14
C SER A 15 -7.12 19.53 3.11
N GLY A 16 -6.61 19.93 1.94
CA GLY A 16 -5.91 21.21 1.77
C GLY A 16 -4.53 21.18 1.08
N ARG A 17 -4.01 20.01 0.71
CA ARG A 17 -2.85 19.88 -0.20
C ARG A 17 -3.32 19.29 -1.53
N SER A 18 -2.66 19.65 -2.64
CA SER A 18 -2.78 18.91 -3.91
C SER A 18 -2.53 17.45 -3.59
N VAL A 19 -3.56 16.61 -3.74
CA VAL A 19 -3.43 15.21 -3.35
C VAL A 19 -2.54 14.52 -4.37
N ALA A 20 -1.45 13.93 -3.89
CA ALA A 20 -0.54 13.21 -4.75
C ALA A 20 -1.25 12.00 -5.35
N THR A 21 -1.03 11.76 -6.63
CA THR A 21 -1.68 10.67 -7.36
C THR A 21 -0.87 9.38 -7.31
N ASP A 22 0.18 9.33 -6.49
CA ASP A 22 0.98 8.13 -6.25
C ASP A 22 0.60 7.50 -4.92
N PHE A 23 0.37 6.20 -4.95
CA PHE A 23 -0.04 5.40 -3.81
C PHE A 23 0.96 4.29 -3.59
N MET A 24 1.65 4.31 -2.47
CA MET A 24 2.38 3.13 -2.00
C MET A 24 1.37 2.16 -1.42
N ILE A 25 1.48 0.88 -1.77
CA ILE A 25 0.66 -0.20 -1.23
C ILE A 25 1.57 -1.34 -0.82
N ASP A 26 1.28 -1.91 0.35
CA ASP A 26 1.94 -3.07 0.89
C ASP A 26 0.87 -4.02 1.47
N ILE A 27 1.07 -5.33 1.32
CA ILE A 27 0.15 -6.35 1.83
C ILE A 27 0.88 -7.43 2.60
N GLU A 28 0.26 -7.84 3.72
CA GLU A 28 0.64 -9.07 4.41
C GLU A 28 -0.24 -10.21 3.92
N THR A 29 0.36 -11.39 3.69
CA THR A 29 -0.34 -12.49 3.02
C THR A 29 0.02 -13.87 3.58
N LEU A 30 -0.80 -14.85 3.23
CA LEU A 30 -0.54 -16.28 3.46
C LEU A 30 -0.16 -16.99 2.16
N GLY A 31 0.74 -16.37 1.38
CA GLY A 31 1.32 -16.99 0.19
C GLY A 31 2.31 -16.03 -0.47
N THR A 32 2.80 -16.42 -1.64
CA THR A 32 3.78 -15.60 -2.38
C THR A 32 3.39 -15.36 -3.83
N ARG A 33 2.15 -15.71 -4.20
CA ARG A 33 1.65 -15.60 -5.57
C ARG A 33 0.19 -15.19 -5.58
N ALA A 34 -0.23 -14.60 -6.70
CA ALA A 34 -1.61 -14.24 -6.95
C ALA A 34 -2.59 -15.38 -6.61
N GLY A 35 -3.66 -15.01 -5.91
CA GLY A 35 -4.68 -15.93 -5.40
C GLY A 35 -4.48 -16.36 -3.95
N CYS A 36 -3.40 -15.97 -3.28
CA CYS A 36 -3.27 -16.23 -1.84
C CYS A 36 -4.14 -15.29 -1.01
N ALA A 37 -4.46 -15.72 0.21
CA ALA A 37 -5.19 -14.91 1.17
C ALA A 37 -4.36 -13.69 1.63
N ILE A 38 -5.05 -12.56 1.80
CA ILE A 38 -4.50 -11.31 2.32
C ILE A 38 -4.88 -11.20 3.81
N LEU A 39 -3.91 -10.84 4.65
CA LEU A 39 -4.05 -10.64 6.08
C LEU A 39 -4.22 -9.16 6.43
N SER A 40 -3.48 -8.28 5.76
CA SER A 40 -3.65 -6.84 5.92
C SER A 40 -3.29 -6.08 4.64
N ILE A 41 -3.81 -4.86 4.53
CA ILE A 41 -3.54 -3.93 3.43
C ILE A 41 -3.13 -2.60 4.04
N GLY A 42 -1.94 -2.12 3.71
CA GLY A 42 -1.49 -0.76 3.97
C GLY A 42 -1.46 0.02 2.66
N ALA A 43 -1.87 1.29 2.69
CA ALA A 43 -1.65 2.19 1.57
C ALA A 43 -1.43 3.62 2.04
N VAL A 44 -0.58 4.35 1.32
CA VAL A 44 -0.22 5.74 1.64
C VAL A 44 -0.10 6.54 0.36
N SER A 45 -0.80 7.67 0.26
CA SER A 45 -0.62 8.60 -0.86
C SER A 45 0.59 9.49 -0.60
N PHE A 46 1.48 9.63 -1.56
CA PHE A 46 2.72 10.39 -1.38
C PHE A 46 3.16 11.06 -2.67
N ASP A 47 3.95 12.12 -2.59
CA ASP A 47 4.68 12.62 -3.76
C ASP A 47 6.09 11.99 -3.77
N PRO A 48 6.47 11.21 -4.80
CA PRO A 48 7.81 10.63 -4.91
C PRO A 48 8.91 11.66 -5.18
N ARG A 49 8.55 12.86 -5.67
CA ARG A 49 9.50 13.96 -5.93
C ARG A 49 9.65 14.92 -4.76
N ALA A 50 8.79 14.81 -3.74
CA ALA A 50 8.97 15.57 -2.52
C ALA A 50 10.37 15.27 -1.93
N PRO A 51 11.06 16.30 -1.42
CA PRO A 51 12.44 16.15 -0.96
C PRO A 51 12.51 15.10 0.14
N PHE A 52 13.59 14.30 0.14
CA PHE A 52 13.86 13.41 1.27
C PHE A 52 14.06 14.22 2.55
N SER A 53 13.44 13.74 3.64
CA SER A 53 13.65 14.29 4.99
C SER A 53 13.92 13.13 5.94
N LEU A 54 14.93 13.31 6.80
CA LEU A 54 15.21 12.40 7.93
C LEU A 54 14.22 12.60 9.08
N GLU A 55 13.47 13.71 9.07
CA GLU A 55 12.43 13.97 10.04
C GLU A 55 11.15 13.22 9.65
N HIS A 56 10.95 12.05 10.27
CA HIS A 56 9.78 11.18 10.09
C HIS A 56 8.43 11.89 10.28
N GLN A 57 8.40 13.07 10.90
CA GLN A 57 7.19 13.86 11.16
C GLN A 57 6.53 14.42 9.89
N GLU A 58 7.24 14.60 8.78
CA GLU A 58 6.61 15.06 7.53
C GLU A 58 5.87 13.93 6.79
N MET A 59 6.30 12.67 6.97
CA MET A 59 5.63 11.50 6.40
C MET A 59 4.33 11.15 7.12
N SER A 60 4.20 11.47 8.42
CA SER A 60 2.96 11.25 9.17
C SER A 60 1.79 12.17 8.75
N LEU A 61 2.04 13.14 7.86
CA LEU A 61 1.02 14.03 7.28
C LEU A 61 0.40 13.47 5.98
N GLU A 62 0.79 12.27 5.57
CA GLU A 62 0.27 11.62 4.38
C GLU A 62 -1.15 11.08 4.62
N THR A 63 -1.97 11.07 3.57
CA THR A 63 -3.28 10.41 3.56
C THR A 63 -3.00 8.90 3.57
N GLN A 64 -3.56 8.16 4.52
CA GLN A 64 -3.25 6.75 4.78
C GLN A 64 -4.53 5.90 4.74
N PHE A 65 -4.37 4.63 4.38
CA PHE A 65 -5.36 3.57 4.48
C PHE A 65 -4.72 2.34 5.11
N PHE A 66 -5.45 1.69 6.01
CA PHE A 66 -5.04 0.45 6.63
C PHE A 66 -6.26 -0.43 6.89
N ALA A 67 -6.16 -1.72 6.54
CA ALA A 67 -7.21 -2.69 6.83
C ALA A 67 -6.61 -4.02 7.31
N ARG A 68 -7.16 -4.60 8.38
CA ARG A 68 -6.86 -5.97 8.80
C ARG A 68 -8.01 -6.89 8.43
N ILE A 69 -7.70 -7.90 7.62
CA ILE A 69 -8.68 -8.71 6.92
C ILE A 69 -9.01 -9.96 7.73
N ASP A 70 -10.30 -10.31 7.78
CA ASP A 70 -10.73 -11.62 8.25
C ASP A 70 -10.33 -12.68 7.23
N LEU A 71 -9.41 -13.55 7.62
CA LEU A 71 -8.92 -14.65 6.79
C LEU A 71 -10.04 -15.53 6.23
N GLN A 72 -11.11 -15.77 6.99
CA GLN A 72 -12.21 -16.61 6.53
C GLN A 72 -12.87 -16.02 5.28
N THR A 73 -12.99 -14.70 5.22
CA THR A 73 -13.60 -14.00 4.09
C THR A 73 -12.78 -14.09 2.80
N CYS A 74 -11.45 -14.29 2.91
CA CYS A 74 -10.58 -14.62 1.79
C CYS A 74 -10.84 -16.05 1.28
N VAL A 75 -10.93 -17.02 2.20
CA VAL A 75 -11.16 -18.43 1.88
C VAL A 75 -12.54 -18.63 1.24
N ASP A 76 -13.56 -17.96 1.77
CA ASP A 76 -14.94 -18.00 1.23
C ASP A 76 -15.02 -17.50 -0.22
N ARG A 77 -14.03 -16.70 -0.66
CA ARG A 77 -13.89 -16.17 -2.01
C ARG A 77 -12.91 -16.97 -2.88
N GLY A 78 -12.46 -18.12 -2.39
CA GLY A 78 -11.59 -19.04 -3.14
C GLY A 78 -10.10 -18.66 -3.14
N LEU A 79 -9.68 -17.71 -2.29
CA LEU A 79 -8.26 -17.45 -2.09
C LEU A 79 -7.63 -18.57 -1.24
N PHE A 80 -6.40 -18.96 -1.57
CA PHE A 80 -5.72 -20.09 -0.91
C PHE A 80 -4.79 -19.63 0.21
N VAL A 81 -4.52 -20.55 1.15
CA VAL A 81 -3.46 -20.42 2.16
C VAL A 81 -2.31 -21.33 1.78
N ASP A 82 -1.09 -20.79 1.71
CA ASP A 82 0.13 -21.58 1.54
C ASP A 82 0.61 -22.07 2.92
N PRO A 83 0.62 -23.39 3.17
CA PRO A 83 1.09 -23.94 4.44
C PRO A 83 2.52 -23.54 4.80
N LYS A 84 3.39 -23.29 3.81
CA LYS A 84 4.78 -22.84 4.08
C LYS A 84 4.81 -21.42 4.61
N THR A 85 4.02 -20.53 4.03
CA THR A 85 3.91 -19.15 4.51
C THR A 85 3.25 -19.09 5.88
N GLU A 86 2.19 -19.89 6.09
CA GLU A 86 1.57 -20.03 7.41
C GLU A 86 2.58 -20.56 8.46
N ALA A 87 3.35 -21.60 8.14
CA ALA A 87 4.37 -22.13 9.05
C ALA A 87 5.50 -21.12 9.32
N TRP A 88 5.83 -20.25 8.37
CA TRP A 88 6.76 -19.15 8.57
C TRP A 88 6.18 -18.09 9.52
N TRP A 89 4.89 -17.77 9.38
CA TRP A 89 4.19 -16.87 10.31
C TRP A 89 4.18 -17.39 11.74
N GLN A 90 4.08 -18.70 11.93
CA GLN A 90 4.13 -19.32 13.27
C GLN A 90 5.47 -19.12 13.99
N GLN A 91 6.54 -18.76 13.26
CA GLN A 91 7.87 -18.49 13.80
C GLN A 91 8.08 -17.02 14.18
N GLN A 92 7.13 -16.13 13.85
CA GLN A 92 7.20 -14.72 14.19
C GLN A 92 6.80 -14.46 15.65
N SER A 93 7.06 -13.24 16.15
CA SER A 93 6.71 -12.87 17.52
C SER A 93 5.20 -12.92 17.77
N ASP A 94 4.80 -12.97 19.04
CA ASP A 94 3.38 -12.99 19.43
C ASP A 94 2.66 -11.74 18.92
N GLU A 95 3.32 -10.59 18.97
CA GLU A 95 2.80 -9.31 18.50
C GLU A 95 2.59 -9.31 16.98
N ALA A 96 3.58 -9.81 16.23
CA ALA A 96 3.50 -9.93 14.78
C ALA A 96 2.34 -10.85 14.35
N ARG A 97 2.18 -11.99 15.03
CA ARG A 97 1.08 -12.93 14.77
C ARG A 97 -0.27 -12.32 15.16
N ALA A 98 -0.35 -11.63 16.29
CA ALA A 98 -1.57 -10.96 16.72
C ALA A 98 -2.01 -9.87 15.71
N GLU A 99 -1.06 -9.11 15.16
CA GLU A 99 -1.35 -8.11 14.14
C GLU A 99 -1.80 -8.74 12.81
N ALA A 100 -1.12 -9.82 12.38
CA ALA A 100 -1.39 -10.47 11.11
C ALA A 100 -2.72 -11.27 11.11
N PHE A 101 -3.04 -12.00 12.18
CA PHE A 101 -4.23 -12.87 12.25
C PHE A 101 -5.41 -12.25 13.04
N GLY A 102 -5.26 -11.04 13.55
CA GLY A 102 -6.26 -10.36 14.37
C GLY A 102 -7.42 -9.72 13.59
N GLY A 103 -7.33 -9.65 12.27
CA GLY A 103 -8.28 -8.94 11.40
C GLY A 103 -9.72 -9.47 11.44
N LYS A 104 -10.67 -8.54 11.30
CA LYS A 104 -12.12 -8.78 11.25
C LYS A 104 -12.81 -8.11 10.07
N ALA A 105 -12.10 -7.33 9.25
CA ALA A 105 -12.72 -6.69 8.08
C ALA A 105 -13.00 -7.73 6.98
N ASP A 106 -14.19 -7.68 6.38
CA ASP A 106 -14.46 -8.45 5.18
C ASP A 106 -13.56 -7.98 4.02
N LEU A 107 -12.95 -8.92 3.29
CA LEU A 107 -12.04 -8.61 2.19
C LEU A 107 -12.67 -7.69 1.13
N ARG A 108 -13.94 -7.92 0.75
CA ARG A 108 -14.61 -7.12 -0.29
C ARG A 108 -14.87 -5.70 0.21
N ASP A 109 -15.25 -5.55 1.47
CA ASP A 109 -15.48 -4.24 2.07
C ASP A 109 -14.17 -3.45 2.19
N ALA A 110 -13.07 -4.11 2.60
CA ALA A 110 -11.74 -3.50 2.65
C ALA A 110 -11.26 -3.04 1.26
N LEU A 111 -11.40 -3.88 0.22
CA LEU A 111 -11.04 -3.51 -1.14
C LEU A 111 -11.93 -2.38 -1.71
N THR A 112 -13.21 -2.37 -1.35
CA THR A 112 -14.14 -1.29 -1.73
C THR A 112 -13.75 0.02 -1.05
N ALA A 113 -13.40 -0.02 0.24
CA ALA A 113 -12.93 1.12 0.99
C ALA A 113 -11.60 1.65 0.44
N LEU A 114 -10.65 0.77 0.10
CA LEU A 114 -9.41 1.15 -0.56
C LEU A 114 -9.68 1.88 -1.88
N SER A 115 -10.55 1.34 -2.74
CA SER A 115 -10.93 1.98 -4.02
C SER A 115 -11.55 3.35 -3.82
N SER A 116 -12.42 3.48 -2.82
CA SER A 116 -13.11 4.74 -2.50
C SER A 116 -12.12 5.79 -1.97
N TRP A 117 -11.20 5.35 -1.12
CA TRP A 117 -10.14 6.19 -0.58
C TRP A 117 -9.18 6.67 -1.68
N MET A 118 -8.72 5.77 -2.57
CA MET A 118 -7.87 6.11 -3.71
C MET A 118 -8.59 7.09 -4.66
N SER A 119 -9.88 6.88 -4.94
CA SER A 119 -10.66 7.75 -5.82
C SER A 119 -10.87 9.15 -5.23
N THR A 120 -10.95 9.26 -3.90
CA THR A 120 -11.03 10.56 -3.23
C THR A 120 -9.69 11.30 -3.32
N ALA A 121 -8.59 10.56 -3.32
CA ALA A 121 -7.24 11.11 -3.40
C ALA A 121 -6.78 11.41 -4.83
N ALA A 122 -7.17 10.60 -5.82
CA ALA A 122 -6.85 10.79 -7.22
C ALA A 122 -8.15 10.69 -8.04
N PRO A 123 -8.98 11.75 -8.07
CA PRO A 123 -10.21 11.73 -8.85
C PRO A 123 -9.89 11.42 -10.30
N GLY A 124 -10.63 10.47 -10.88
CA GLY A 124 -10.53 10.14 -12.29
C GLY A 124 -11.00 11.31 -13.16
N ASP A 125 -10.59 11.29 -14.42
CA ASP A 125 -11.18 12.17 -15.43
C ASP A 125 -12.56 11.66 -15.87
N GLU A 126 -13.24 12.43 -16.71
CA GLU A 126 -14.56 12.08 -17.27
C GLU A 126 -14.55 10.77 -18.07
N CYS A 127 -13.36 10.28 -18.45
CA CYS A 127 -13.13 9.02 -19.14
C CYS A 127 -13.08 7.80 -18.19
N GLY A 128 -13.15 8.03 -16.88
CA GLY A 128 -12.95 7.01 -15.85
C GLY A 128 -11.49 6.54 -15.73
N THR A 129 -10.54 7.27 -16.30
CA THR A 129 -9.11 6.96 -16.11
C THR A 129 -8.61 7.68 -14.87
N THR A 130 -8.16 6.91 -13.89
CA THR A 130 -7.54 7.48 -12.69
C THR A 130 -6.11 7.85 -13.04
N SER A 131 -5.65 9.02 -12.59
CA SER A 131 -4.24 9.41 -12.66
C SER A 131 -3.38 8.65 -11.63
N ALA A 132 -3.96 7.66 -10.95
CA ALA A 132 -3.33 6.91 -9.89
C ALA A 132 -2.12 6.13 -10.41
N ARG A 133 -0.98 6.27 -9.74
CA ARG A 133 0.23 5.46 -9.92
C ARG A 133 0.40 4.60 -8.67
N VAL A 134 0.44 3.28 -8.84
CA VAL A 134 0.49 2.35 -7.70
C VAL A 134 1.91 1.82 -7.56
N TRP A 135 2.53 2.10 -6.43
CA TRP A 135 3.87 1.68 -6.05
C TRP A 135 3.79 0.54 -5.05
N SER A 136 4.71 -0.41 -5.18
CA SER A 136 4.86 -1.54 -4.25
C SER A 136 6.14 -2.29 -4.55
N HIS A 137 6.48 -3.23 -3.68
CA HIS A 137 7.41 -4.32 -3.93
C HIS A 137 6.79 -5.37 -4.89
N GLY A 138 6.13 -4.91 -5.96
CA GLY A 138 4.99 -5.64 -6.52
C GLY A 138 5.11 -6.12 -7.95
N MET A 139 6.29 -6.16 -8.58
CA MET A 139 6.42 -6.71 -9.95
C MET A 139 5.75 -8.09 -10.09
N ASP A 140 5.86 -8.95 -9.07
CA ASP A 140 5.27 -10.29 -9.04
C ASP A 140 4.52 -10.62 -7.72
N PHE A 141 4.38 -9.64 -6.81
CA PHE A 141 3.83 -9.83 -5.46
C PHE A 141 2.56 -9.00 -5.18
N ASP A 142 2.66 -7.80 -4.59
CA ASP A 142 1.52 -7.03 -4.06
C ASP A 142 0.45 -6.76 -5.12
N GLN A 143 0.86 -6.20 -6.28
CA GLN A 143 -0.06 -5.80 -7.34
C GLN A 143 -0.77 -7.00 -7.99
N PRO A 144 -0.09 -8.09 -8.38
CA PRO A 144 -0.75 -9.31 -8.85
C PRO A 144 -1.72 -9.93 -7.83
N ILE A 145 -1.35 -9.96 -6.55
CA ILE A 145 -2.20 -10.52 -5.48
C ILE A 145 -3.45 -9.67 -5.30
N LEU A 146 -3.32 -8.34 -5.20
CA LEU A 146 -4.47 -7.43 -5.11
C LEU A 146 -5.36 -7.54 -6.34
N ASN A 147 -4.79 -7.58 -7.55
CA ASN A 147 -5.55 -7.74 -8.79
C ASN A 147 -6.41 -9.02 -8.76
N HIS A 148 -5.87 -10.12 -8.24
CA HIS A 148 -6.62 -11.36 -8.08
C HIS A 148 -7.70 -11.25 -6.98
N ALA A 149 -7.39 -10.61 -5.86
CA ALA A 149 -8.35 -10.39 -4.78
C ALA A 149 -9.54 -9.51 -5.22
N TYR A 150 -9.29 -8.44 -5.98
CA TYR A 150 -10.34 -7.63 -6.62
C TYR A 150 -11.24 -8.51 -7.51
N ALA A 151 -10.66 -9.33 -8.38
CA ALA A 151 -11.40 -10.22 -9.26
C ALA A 151 -12.23 -11.26 -8.47
N ALA A 152 -11.65 -11.88 -7.44
CA ALA A 152 -12.35 -12.83 -6.55
C ALA A 152 -13.53 -12.20 -5.81
N CYS A 153 -13.46 -10.90 -5.51
CA CYS A 153 -14.55 -10.12 -4.92
C CYS A 153 -15.58 -9.59 -5.93
N GLY A 154 -15.41 -9.86 -7.23
CA GLY A 154 -16.26 -9.31 -8.29
C GLY A 154 -16.12 -7.79 -8.44
N LEU A 155 -14.96 -7.24 -8.07
CA LEU A 155 -14.67 -5.81 -8.10
C LEU A 155 -13.69 -5.47 -9.23
N GLN A 156 -13.78 -4.25 -9.73
CA GLN A 156 -12.73 -3.67 -10.58
C GLN A 156 -11.69 -2.98 -9.69
N LYS A 157 -10.40 -3.16 -9.98
CA LYS A 157 -9.34 -2.44 -9.27
C LYS A 157 -9.37 -0.94 -9.65
N PRO A 158 -8.98 -0.04 -8.74
CA PRO A 158 -9.10 1.41 -8.94
C PRO A 158 -7.95 2.04 -9.73
N TRP A 159 -7.11 1.26 -10.40
CA TRP A 159 -5.99 1.75 -11.23
C TRP A 159 -5.92 1.06 -12.60
N ALA A 160 -5.44 1.78 -13.60
CA ALA A 160 -5.28 1.28 -14.96
C ALA A 160 -4.21 0.17 -15.05
N TYR A 161 -4.28 -0.65 -16.11
CA TYR A 161 -3.33 -1.76 -16.31
C TYR A 161 -1.86 -1.33 -16.43
N ASN A 162 -1.59 -0.07 -16.78
CA ASN A 162 -0.27 0.53 -16.97
C ASN A 162 0.16 1.47 -15.82
N ALA A 163 -0.63 1.53 -14.74
CA ALA A 163 -0.39 2.39 -13.59
C ALA A 163 0.64 1.85 -12.59
N GLY A 164 0.99 0.57 -12.69
CA GLY A 164 1.90 -0.10 -11.76
C GLY A 164 3.33 0.42 -11.80
N ARG A 165 3.96 0.56 -10.64
CA ARG A 165 5.35 0.94 -10.42
C ARG A 165 5.97 -0.03 -9.43
N ASP A 166 7.14 -0.56 -9.77
CA ASP A 166 7.91 -1.43 -8.89
C ASP A 166 8.98 -0.59 -8.19
N THR A 167 8.96 -0.58 -6.85
CA THR A 167 9.91 0.22 -6.08
C THR A 167 11.32 -0.35 -6.21
N ARG A 168 11.49 -1.68 -6.24
CA ARG A 168 12.83 -2.31 -6.29
C ARG A 168 13.62 -1.85 -7.50
N THR A 169 12.93 -1.65 -8.63
CA THR A 169 13.52 -1.08 -9.85
C THR A 169 14.11 0.31 -9.61
N VAL A 170 13.38 1.23 -8.97
CA VAL A 170 13.91 2.57 -8.72
C VAL A 170 14.97 2.58 -7.61
N LEU A 171 14.83 1.72 -6.61
CA LEU A 171 15.82 1.60 -5.54
C LEU A 171 17.17 1.09 -6.08
N ASP A 172 17.15 0.11 -6.98
CA ASP A 172 18.34 -0.41 -7.65
C ASP A 172 19.03 0.69 -8.47
N LEU A 173 18.28 1.39 -9.33
CA LEU A 173 18.80 2.50 -10.14
C LEU A 173 19.37 3.64 -9.26
N GLY A 174 18.71 3.95 -8.16
CA GLY A 174 19.13 4.99 -7.22
C GLY A 174 20.21 4.55 -6.24
N GLY A 175 20.68 3.30 -6.27
CA GLY A 175 21.68 2.77 -5.34
C GLY A 175 21.22 2.78 -3.87
N VAL A 176 19.92 2.61 -3.62
CA VAL A 176 19.33 2.61 -2.27
C VAL A 176 19.04 1.18 -1.83
N GLN A 177 19.58 0.81 -0.67
CA GLN A 177 19.20 -0.43 -0.01
C GLN A 177 18.01 -0.18 0.93
N HIS A 178 17.00 -1.03 0.83
CA HIS A 178 15.89 -1.07 1.76
C HIS A 178 15.86 -2.46 2.41
N LYS A 179 15.82 -2.48 3.75
CA LYS A 179 15.60 -3.71 4.52
C LYS A 179 14.24 -3.58 5.18
N GLY A 180 13.29 -4.40 4.74
CA GLY A 180 12.01 -4.52 5.42
C GLY A 180 12.22 -5.03 6.84
N VAL A 181 11.40 -4.54 7.75
CA VAL A 181 11.27 -5.09 9.10
C VAL A 181 9.81 -5.40 9.26
N LEU A 182 9.50 -6.63 9.69
CA LEU A 182 8.12 -7.09 9.81
C LEU A 182 7.35 -6.16 10.76
N HIS A 183 6.46 -5.36 10.19
CA HIS A 183 5.65 -4.39 10.88
C HIS A 183 4.23 -4.41 10.34
N ARG A 184 3.45 -3.36 10.63
CA ARG A 184 2.14 -3.17 10.01
C ARG A 184 2.38 -2.77 8.57
N ALA A 185 1.58 -3.25 7.62
CA ALA A 185 1.73 -2.91 6.20
C ALA A 185 1.81 -1.39 5.91
N VAL A 186 1.16 -0.55 6.73
CA VAL A 186 1.27 0.91 6.60
C VAL A 186 2.66 1.45 7.00
N ASP A 187 3.32 0.83 7.98
CA ASP A 187 4.68 1.19 8.39
C ASP A 187 5.69 0.83 7.30
N ASP A 188 5.50 -0.33 6.65
CA ASP A 188 6.30 -0.73 5.48
C ASP A 188 6.09 0.21 4.30
N CYS A 189 4.84 0.65 4.03
CA CYS A 189 4.59 1.70 3.03
C CYS A 189 5.43 2.95 3.28
N LEU A 190 5.44 3.45 4.53
CA LEU A 190 6.19 4.64 4.92
C LEU A 190 7.71 4.44 4.72
N ALA A 191 8.24 3.29 5.13
CA ALA A 191 9.65 2.96 4.96
C ALA A 191 10.04 2.84 3.46
N GLN A 192 9.17 2.26 2.63
CA GLN A 192 9.36 2.17 1.18
C GLN A 192 9.29 3.55 0.52
N ILE A 193 8.36 4.43 0.93
CA ILE A 193 8.26 5.81 0.44
C ILE A 193 9.55 6.59 0.72
N SER A 194 10.07 6.47 1.95
CA SER A 194 11.34 7.09 2.34
C SER A 194 12.50 6.63 1.45
N ALA A 195 12.56 5.33 1.16
CA ALA A 195 13.56 4.77 0.26
C ALA A 195 13.39 5.26 -1.19
N VAL A 196 12.16 5.34 -1.70
CA VAL A 196 11.86 5.87 -3.04
C VAL A 196 12.29 7.34 -3.16
N ARG A 197 11.94 8.19 -2.20
CA ARG A 197 12.36 9.61 -2.21
C ARG A 197 13.88 9.75 -2.20
N ARG A 198 14.57 8.94 -1.40
CA ARG A 198 16.05 8.90 -1.42
C ARG A 198 16.61 8.46 -2.77
N ALA A 199 15.99 7.47 -3.43
CA ALA A 199 16.41 7.03 -4.76
C ALA A 199 16.18 8.13 -5.80
N PHE A 200 15.04 8.85 -5.72
CA PHE A 200 14.75 9.99 -6.57
C PHE A 200 15.77 11.12 -6.40
N ASP A 201 16.17 11.43 -5.15
CA ASP A 201 17.24 12.39 -4.87
C ASP A 201 18.57 11.98 -5.53
N ASN A 202 18.98 10.71 -5.35
CA ASN A 202 20.22 10.19 -5.94
C ASN A 202 20.20 10.25 -7.48
N LEU A 203 19.02 10.14 -8.08
CA LEU A 203 18.81 10.22 -9.53
C LEU A 203 18.59 11.66 -10.04
N GLY A 204 18.56 12.66 -9.17
CA GLY A 204 18.29 14.06 -9.55
C GLY A 204 16.85 14.31 -10.00
N LEU A 205 15.89 13.52 -9.50
CA LEU A 205 14.47 13.57 -9.89
C LEU A 205 13.57 14.30 -8.87
N SER A 206 14.12 14.74 -7.74
CA SER A 206 13.37 15.46 -6.71
C SER A 206 13.19 16.94 -7.02
N GLU A 207 12.14 17.53 -6.46
CA GLU A 207 11.95 18.97 -6.54
C GLU A 207 12.94 19.71 -5.62
N MET A 208 13.55 20.78 -6.13
CA MET A 208 14.39 21.64 -5.30
C MET A 208 13.52 22.31 -4.22
N LYS A 209 13.97 22.30 -2.96
CA LYS A 209 13.42 23.20 -1.94
C LYS A 209 13.50 24.62 -2.50
N LYS A 210 12.36 25.28 -2.73
CA LYS A 210 12.34 26.72 -2.99
C LYS A 210 12.98 27.37 -1.78
N VAL A 211 14.23 27.80 -1.92
CA VAL A 211 14.87 28.66 -0.91
C VAL A 211 14.03 29.92 -0.91
N ALA A 212 13.34 30.20 0.20
CA ALA A 212 12.64 31.46 0.36
C ALA A 212 13.68 32.58 0.19
N ALA A 213 13.48 33.40 -0.84
CA ALA A 213 14.25 34.62 -1.06
C ALA A 213 13.89 35.67 0.00
#